data_AF-A0A966YHG9-F1
#
_entry.id   AF-A0A966YHG9-F1
#
_cell.length_a   1.000
_cell.length_b   1.000
_cell.length_c   1.000
_cell.angle_alpha   90.00
_cell.angle_beta   90.00
_cell.angle_gamma   90.00
#
_symmetry.space_group_name_H-M   'P 1'
#
loop_
_entity.id
_entity.type
_entity.pdbx_description
1 polymer ?
#
loop_
_entity_poly.entity_id
_entity_poly.type
_entity_poly.pdbx_seq_one_letter_code
_entity_poly.pdbx_strand_id
1 'polypeptide(L)'
;MLPHLHFLNLNGMTAEGDKKGQKIMVIGQGDLDVELAEIICESGYTGPIGILNHTGHDAEARLLDNLEGLDWITGQLTNKPIPKPTPRTK
;
A
#
# COMPACT_ATOMS: atom_id res chain seq x y z
N MET A 1 -17.49 1.72 -5.40
CA MET A 1 -17.01 1.48 -4.02
C MET A 1 -18.02 1.95 -3.01
N LEU A 2 -18.26 3.26 -2.92
CA LEU A 2 -19.38 3.80 -2.15
C LEU A 2 -20.72 3.48 -2.83
N PRO A 3 -21.82 3.26 -2.08
CA PRO A 3 -21.95 3.36 -0.62
C PRO A 3 -21.64 2.05 0.15
N HIS A 4 -21.14 1.01 -0.52
CA HIS A 4 -21.03 -0.34 0.06
C HIS A 4 -19.68 -0.65 0.72
N LEU A 5 -18.64 0.16 0.49
CA LEU A 5 -17.33 0.00 1.10
C LEU A 5 -17.29 0.66 2.48
N HIS A 6 -17.17 -0.15 3.53
CA HIS A 6 -17.09 0.34 4.91
C HIS A 6 -15.65 0.46 5.42
N PHE A 7 -14.80 -0.52 5.14
CA PHE A 7 -13.40 -0.60 5.58
C PHE A 7 -12.54 -1.08 4.42
N LEU A 8 -11.33 -0.52 4.28
CA LEU A 8 -10.37 -0.92 3.26
C LEU A 8 -9.05 -1.33 3.91
N ASN A 9 -8.53 -2.52 3.61
CA ASN A 9 -7.19 -2.92 4.00
C ASN A 9 -6.27 -2.91 2.78
N LEU A 10 -5.06 -2.39 2.94
CA LEU A 10 -4.06 -2.24 1.87
C LEU A 10 -2.85 -3.13 2.10
N ASN A 11 -2.28 -3.58 1.00
CA ASN A 11 -0.92 -4.11 0.87
C ASN A 11 -0.35 -3.60 -0.47
N GLY A 12 0.94 -3.78 -0.71
CA GLY A 12 1.53 -3.51 -2.02
C GLY A 12 1.01 -4.47 -3.09
N MET A 13 0.74 -3.96 -4.28
CA MET A 13 0.06 -4.64 -5.38
C MET A 13 0.84 -4.56 -6.69
N THR A 14 0.88 -5.69 -7.39
CA THR A 14 1.39 -5.77 -8.76
C THR A 14 0.44 -6.54 -9.67
N ALA A 15 0.49 -6.24 -10.96
CA ALA A 15 -0.30 -6.95 -11.96
C ALA A 15 0.00 -8.46 -11.92
N GLU A 16 -1.06 -9.27 -11.84
CA GLU A 16 -0.97 -10.73 -11.76
C GLU A 16 -0.11 -11.24 -10.58
N GLY A 17 -0.08 -10.50 -9.46
CA GLY A 17 0.72 -10.87 -8.29
C GLY A 17 0.39 -12.25 -7.74
N ASP A 18 -0.83 -12.74 -7.92
CA ASP A 18 -1.22 -14.11 -7.55
C ASP A 18 -0.50 -15.19 -8.38
N LYS A 19 -0.38 -14.98 -9.69
CA LYS A 19 0.31 -15.89 -10.62
C LYS A 19 1.83 -15.83 -10.44
N LYS A 20 2.36 -14.68 -10.01
CA LYS A 20 3.80 -14.45 -9.78
C LYS A 20 4.25 -14.81 -8.36
N GLY A 21 3.32 -15.19 -7.47
CA GLY A 21 3.63 -15.43 -6.05
C GLY A 21 3.97 -14.16 -5.27
N GLN A 22 3.64 -12.99 -5.79
CA GLN A 22 3.86 -11.66 -5.22
C GLN A 22 2.59 -11.13 -4.55
N LYS A 23 2.03 -11.92 -3.62
CA LYS A 23 0.87 -11.50 -2.82
C LYS A 23 1.34 -10.75 -1.58
N ILE A 24 0.57 -9.76 -1.13
CA ILE A 24 0.81 -9.02 0.13
C ILE A 24 2.23 -8.43 0.14
N MET A 25 2.59 -7.69 -0.91
CA MET A 25 3.86 -6.98 -0.95
C MET A 25 3.86 -5.84 0.08
N VAL A 26 5.04 -5.29 0.38
CA VAL A 26 5.14 -4.03 1.12
C VAL A 26 4.51 -2.92 0.29
N ILE A 27 3.66 -2.11 0.92
CA ILE A 27 3.12 -0.90 0.31
C ILE A 27 4.25 -0.02 -0.23
N GLY A 28 4.03 0.61 -1.38
CA GLY A 28 5.01 1.40 -2.11
C GLY A 28 5.92 0.56 -3.01
N GLN A 29 6.01 -0.76 -2.84
CA GLN A 29 6.86 -1.62 -3.69
C GLN A 29 6.12 -2.18 -4.91
N GLY A 30 4.79 -2.17 -4.89
CA GLY A 30 3.96 -2.53 -6.03
C GLY A 30 3.99 -1.48 -7.12
N ASP A 31 3.90 -1.90 -8.38
CA ASP A 31 3.80 -0.99 -9.53
C ASP A 31 2.39 -0.37 -9.66
N LEU A 32 1.38 -0.94 -8.99
CA LEU A 32 -0.01 -0.44 -9.00
C LEU A 32 -0.36 0.42 -7.77
N ASP A 33 0.58 0.62 -6.84
CA ASP A 33 0.27 1.21 -5.53
C ASP A 33 -0.16 2.69 -5.62
N VAL A 34 0.50 3.47 -6.48
CA VAL A 34 0.17 4.88 -6.68
C VAL A 34 -1.17 5.03 -7.38
N GLU A 35 -1.42 4.28 -8.45
CA GLU A 35 -2.69 4.28 -9.18
C GLU A 35 -3.86 3.87 -8.27
N LEU A 36 -3.68 2.84 -7.44
CA LEU A 36 -4.70 2.46 -6.46
C LEU A 36 -4.99 3.60 -5.47
N ALA A 37 -3.96 4.29 -5.00
CA ALA A 37 -4.12 5.40 -4.07
C ALA A 37 -4.85 6.59 -4.72
N GLU A 38 -4.58 6.88 -5.99
CA GLU A 38 -5.32 7.86 -6.79
C GLU A 38 -6.81 7.50 -6.86
N ILE A 39 -7.14 6.25 -7.21
CA ILE A 39 -8.54 5.75 -7.27
C ILE A 39 -9.24 5.91 -5.91
N ILE A 40 -8.55 5.61 -4.81
CA ILE A 40 -9.10 5.77 -3.45
C ILE A 40 -9.42 7.24 -3.19
N CYS A 41 -8.48 8.15 -3.48
CA CYS A 41 -8.68 9.59 -3.30
C CYS A 41 -9.83 10.13 -4.17
N GLU A 42 -9.86 9.79 -5.46
CA GLU A 42 -10.88 10.23 -6.41
C GLU A 42 -12.28 9.71 -6.04
N SER A 43 -12.36 8.53 -5.42
CA SER A 43 -13.64 7.98 -4.97
C SER A 43 -14.31 8.73 -3.82
N GLY A 44 -13.57 9.63 -3.15
CA GLY A 44 -14.04 10.33 -1.95
C GLY A 44 -14.17 9.44 -0.71
N TYR A 45 -13.55 8.25 -0.70
CA TYR A 45 -13.56 7.36 0.45
C TYR A 45 -12.78 7.98 1.62
N THR A 46 -13.47 8.21 2.74
CA THR A 46 -12.92 8.76 3.99
C THR A 46 -13.05 7.80 5.17
N GLY A 47 -13.42 6.54 4.88
CA GLY A 47 -13.51 5.49 5.89
C GLY A 47 -12.13 4.96 6.31
N PRO A 48 -12.11 4.01 7.27
CA PRO A 48 -10.85 3.54 7.84
C PRO A 48 -10.02 2.72 6.84
N ILE A 49 -8.71 3.01 6.83
CA ILE A 49 -7.71 2.28 6.04
C ILE A 49 -6.83 1.47 7.00
N GLY A 50 -6.79 0.15 6.83
CA GLY A 50 -5.88 -0.75 7.55
C GLY A 50 -4.72 -1.21 6.68
N ILE A 51 -3.66 -1.70 7.31
CA ILE A 51 -2.51 -2.33 6.65
C ILE A 51 -2.64 -3.84 6.82
N LEU A 52 -2.70 -4.58 5.70
CA LEU A 52 -2.76 -6.03 5.70
C LEU A 52 -1.34 -6.60 5.82
N ASN A 53 -1.06 -7.25 6.95
CA ASN A 53 0.27 -7.75 7.27
C ASN A 53 0.33 -9.29 7.42
N HIS A 54 -0.41 -10.03 6.59
CA HIS A 54 -0.46 -11.50 6.66
C HIS A 54 0.80 -12.12 6.03
N THR A 55 1.94 -11.95 6.69
CA THR A 55 3.26 -12.45 6.28
C THR A 55 3.94 -13.21 7.43
N GLY A 56 5.04 -13.92 7.14
CA GLY A 56 5.84 -14.62 8.15
C GLY A 56 6.96 -13.78 8.77
N HIS A 57 7.03 -12.50 8.43
CA HIS A 57 8.09 -11.58 8.87
C HIS A 57 7.80 -11.01 10.26
N ASP A 58 8.84 -10.42 10.87
CA ASP A 58 8.67 -9.65 12.10
C ASP A 58 7.63 -8.53 11.91
N ALA A 59 6.67 -8.47 12.83
CA ALA A 59 5.49 -7.62 12.67
C ALA A 59 5.84 -6.14 12.76
N GLU A 60 6.77 -5.75 13.64
CA GLU A 60 7.21 -4.36 13.80
C GLU A 60 7.99 -3.90 12.57
N ALA A 61 8.99 -4.68 12.16
CA ALA A 61 9.80 -4.36 10.99
C ALA A 61 8.95 -4.25 9.72
N ARG A 62 7.99 -5.16 9.54
CA ARG A 62 7.09 -5.14 8.38
C ARG A 62 6.07 -4.00 8.44
N LEU A 63 5.61 -3.61 9.64
CA LEU A 63 4.77 -2.43 9.79
C LEU A 63 5.53 -1.15 9.40
N LEU A 64 6.77 -0.99 9.86
CA LEU A 64 7.62 0.15 9.51
C LEU A 64 7.85 0.25 8.00
N ASP A 65 8.14 -0.87 7.34
CA ASP A 65 8.31 -0.91 5.88
C ASP A 65 7.03 -0.45 5.13
N ASN A 66 5.84 -0.85 5.61
CA ASN A 66 4.57 -0.41 5.02
C ASN A 66 4.27 1.07 5.27
N LEU A 67 4.61 1.59 6.46
CA LEU A 67 4.42 3.02 6.79
C LEU A 67 5.30 3.91 5.91
N GLU A 68 6.57 3.56 5.72
CA GLU A 68 7.46 4.29 4.81
C GLU A 68 6.98 4.23 3.36
N GLY A 69 6.41 3.10 2.96
CA GLY A 69 5.73 2.94 1.68
C GLY A 69 4.55 3.90 1.49
N LEU A 70 3.70 4.03 2.52
CA LEU A 70 2.57 4.97 2.52
C LEU A 70 3.02 6.43 2.49
N ASP A 71 4.07 6.79 3.22
CA ASP A 71 4.65 8.13 3.17
C ASP A 71 5.16 8.45 1.75
N TRP A 72 5.82 7.48 1.10
CA TRP A 72 6.28 7.63 -0.27
C TRP A 72 5.14 7.83 -1.27
N ILE A 73 4.07 7.02 -1.18
CA ILE A 73 2.86 7.16 -2.02
C ILE A 73 2.22 8.54 -1.79
N THR A 74 2.08 8.95 -0.53
CA THR A 74 1.51 10.26 -0.17
C THR A 74 2.33 11.40 -0.77
N GLY A 75 3.66 11.27 -0.78
CA GLY A 75 4.56 12.19 -1.47
C GLY A 75 4.29 12.29 -2.98
N GLN A 76 3.97 11.17 -3.65
CA GLN A 76 3.58 11.17 -5.06
C GLN A 76 2.26 11.94 -5.27
N LEU A 77 1.23 11.64 -4.47
CA LEU A 77 -0.10 12.26 -4.59
C LEU A 77 -0.10 13.76 -4.28
N THR A 78 0.73 14.20 -3.34
CA THR A 78 0.78 15.60 -2.90
C THR A 78 1.83 16.44 -3.64
N ASN A 79 2.43 15.90 -4.70
CA ASN A 79 3.49 16.51 -5.50
C ASN A 79 4.69 16.97 -4.63
N LYS A 80 5.02 16.16 -3.60
CA LYS A 80 6.17 16.31 -2.70
C LYS A 80 6.91 14.98 -2.59
N PRO A 81 7.46 14.47 -3.70
CA PRO A 81 8.04 13.13 -3.72
C PRO A 81 9.25 13.04 -2.77
N ILE A 82 9.28 11.97 -1.98
CA ILE A 82 10.46 11.55 -1.21
C ILE A 82 11.14 10.37 -1.94
N PRO A 83 12.40 10.04 -1.62
CA PRO A 83 13.05 8.85 -2.17
C PRO A 83 12.24 7.59 -1.85
N LYS A 84 12.16 6.67 -2.82
CA LYS A 84 11.45 5.39 -2.64
C LYS A 84 12.17 4.55 -1.57
N PRO A 85 11.48 4.08 -0.52
CA PRO A 85 12.12 3.32 0.56
C PRO A 85 12.54 1.94 0.08
N THR A 86 13.62 1.43 0.68
CA THR A 86 14.06 0.03 0.52
C THR A 86 13.60 -0.76 1.74
N PRO A 87 12.73 -1.76 1.60
CA PRO A 87 12.23 -2.53 2.75
C PRO A 87 13.34 -3.24 3.51
N ARG A 88 13.19 -3.28 4.84
CA ARG A 88 14.02 -4.08 5.76
C ARG A 88 13.72 -5.57 5.62
N THR A 89 12.46 -5.89 5.40
CA THR A 89 11.92 -7.25 5.32
C THR A 89 11.87 -7.73 3.87
N LYS A 90 12.54 -8.85 3.57
CA LYS A 90 12.61 -9.48 2.23
C LYS A 90 11.63 -10.64 2.11
#